data_AF-A0AA50E0Y9-F1
#
_entry.id   AF-A0AA50E0Y9-F1
#
_cell.length_a   1.000
_cell.length_b   1.000
_cell.length_c   1.000
_cell.angle_alpha   90.00
_cell.angle_beta   90.00
_cell.angle_gamma   90.00
#
_symmetry.space_group_name_H-M   'P 1'
#
loop_
_entity.id
_entity.type
_entity.pdbx_description
1 polymer ?
#
loop_
_entity_poly.entity_id
_entity_poly.type
_entity_poly.pdbx_seq_one_letter_code
_entity_poly.pdbx_strand_id
1 'polypeptide(L)'
;MTMANWENFLKNLGEWQGSFTRLSPQGEILSNTPSILTLEGLDDNKLVKFRLRRYDNPDYQDPPTQDYSQDYRSLGRQIIFFGTGAFSKEAMAVGSLQ
;
A
#
# COMPACT_ATOMS: atom_id res chain seq x y z
N MET A 1 15.47 -13.87 -5.76
CA MET A 1 14.34 -12.98 -6.09
C MET A 1 14.23 -13.02 -7.61
N THR A 2 13.11 -13.45 -8.18
CA THR A 2 12.97 -13.56 -9.64
C THR A 2 12.62 -12.19 -10.21
N MET A 3 13.18 -11.80 -11.37
CA MET A 3 12.79 -10.56 -12.06
C MET A 3 11.27 -10.47 -12.24
N ALA A 4 10.62 -11.62 -12.41
CA ALA A 4 9.17 -11.76 -12.48
C ALA A 4 8.41 -11.17 -11.27
N ASN A 5 8.93 -11.23 -10.03
CA ASN A 5 8.20 -10.70 -8.86
C ASN A 5 8.17 -9.16 -8.86
N TRP A 6 9.27 -8.52 -9.27
CA TRP A 6 9.34 -7.07 -9.43
C TRP A 6 8.43 -6.61 -10.57
N GLU A 7 8.52 -7.26 -11.74
CA GLU A 7 7.64 -6.98 -12.88
C GLU A 7 6.15 -7.12 -12.54
N ASN A 8 5.80 -8.13 -11.73
CA ASN A 8 4.43 -8.29 -11.26
C ASN A 8 4.01 -7.20 -10.26
N PHE A 9 4.90 -6.74 -9.38
CA PHE A 9 4.62 -5.61 -8.50
C PHE A 9 4.31 -4.33 -9.29
N LEU A 10 5.06 -4.06 -10.37
CA LEU A 10 4.86 -2.89 -11.23
C LEU A 10 3.47 -2.83 -11.88
N LYS A 11 2.70 -3.93 -11.90
CA LYS A 11 1.30 -3.92 -12.36
C LYS A 11 0.36 -3.14 -11.43
N ASN A 12 0.81 -2.79 -10.23
CA ASN A 12 0.06 -1.99 -9.26
C ASN A 12 0.40 -0.49 -9.32
N LEU A 13 1.29 -0.06 -10.23
CA LEU A 13 1.58 1.36 -10.42
C LEU A 13 0.30 2.15 -10.74
N GLY A 14 0.22 3.36 -10.23
CA GLY A 14 -0.92 4.25 -10.40
C GLY A 14 -1.39 4.86 -9.09
N GLU A 15 -2.53 5.54 -9.19
CA GLU A 15 -3.23 6.12 -8.05
C GLU A 15 -4.45 5.27 -7.69
N TRP A 16 -4.57 4.96 -6.41
CA TRP A 16 -5.64 4.17 -5.83
C TRP A 16 -6.38 5.03 -4.81
N GLN A 17 -7.56 5.50 -5.19
CA GLN A 17 -8.45 6.26 -4.31
C GLN A 17 -9.48 5.32 -3.67
N GLY A 18 -9.68 5.48 -2.36
CA GLY A 18 -10.59 4.63 -1.60
C GLY A 18 -10.49 4.93 -0.12
N SER A 19 -10.52 3.88 0.71
CA SER A 19 -10.42 4.04 2.15
C SER A 19 -9.84 2.83 2.88
N PHE A 20 -9.32 3.08 4.08
CA PHE A 20 -8.99 2.05 5.06
C PHE A 20 -10.17 1.87 6.01
N THR A 21 -10.87 0.75 5.87
CA THR A 21 -12.04 0.40 6.71
C THR A 21 -11.65 -0.67 7.73
N ARG A 22 -11.86 -0.38 9.02
CA ARG A 22 -11.71 -1.37 10.09
C ARG A 22 -13.06 -2.02 10.35
N LEU A 23 -13.08 -3.35 10.32
CA LEU A 23 -14.27 -4.14 10.61
C LEU A 23 -14.13 -4.87 11.94
N SER A 24 -15.25 -5.11 12.63
CA SER A 24 -15.34 -6.09 13.71
C SER A 24 -15.31 -7.51 13.13
N PRO A 25 -15.05 -8.55 13.95
CA PRO A 25 -15.15 -9.94 13.50
C PRO A 25 -16.54 -10.32 12.96
N GLN A 26 -17.58 -9.59 13.34
CA GLN A 26 -18.96 -9.77 12.88
C GLN A 26 -19.26 -9.00 11.58
N GLY A 27 -18.29 -8.24 11.05
CA GLY A 27 -18.42 -7.48 9.82
C GLY A 27 -18.95 -6.05 10.01
N GLU A 28 -19.05 -5.55 11.24
CA GLU A 28 -19.50 -4.17 11.50
C GLU A 28 -18.37 -3.17 11.23
N ILE A 29 -18.71 -2.01 10.65
CA ILE A 29 -17.73 -0.94 10.41
C ILE A 29 -17.43 -0.22 11.73
N LEU A 30 -16.17 -0.30 12.18
CA LEU A 30 -15.68 0.37 13.38
C LEU A 30 -15.08 1.75 13.07
N SER A 31 -14.40 1.87 11.93
CA SER A 31 -13.86 3.13 11.43
C SER A 31 -13.66 3.06 9.92
N ASN A 32 -13.70 4.23 9.27
CA ASN A 32 -13.44 4.37 7.84
C ASN A 32 -12.58 5.62 7.63
N THR A 33 -11.42 5.47 7.00
CA THR A 33 -10.48 6.56 6.76
C THR A 33 -10.25 6.72 5.27
N PRO A 34 -10.80 7.76 4.62
CA PRO A 34 -10.53 8.07 3.23
C PRO A 34 -9.02 8.19 2.96
N SER A 35 -8.57 7.66 1.82
CA SER A 35 -7.16 7.63 1.49
C SER A 35 -6.89 7.66 0.00
N ILE A 36 -5.72 8.21 -0.35
CA ILE A 36 -5.12 8.10 -1.67
C ILE A 36 -3.77 7.42 -1.52
N LEU A 37 -3.60 6.29 -2.20
CA LEU A 37 -2.34 5.55 -2.31
C LEU A 37 -1.78 5.74 -3.72
N THR A 38 -0.52 6.15 -3.81
CA THR A 38 0.18 6.29 -5.07
C THR A 38 1.38 5.35 -5.10
N LEU A 39 1.51 4.58 -6.17
CA LEU A 39 2.69 3.82 -6.53
C LEU A 39 3.24 4.40 -7.83
N GLU A 40 4.33 5.15 -7.76
CA GLU A 40 4.94 5.83 -8.89
C GLU A 40 6.27 5.17 -9.27
N GLY A 41 6.40 4.76 -10.53
CA GLY A 41 7.64 4.23 -11.07
C GLY A 41 8.60 5.34 -11.49
N LEU A 42 9.84 5.26 -11.00
CA LEU A 42 10.94 6.19 -11.27
C LEU A 42 12.18 5.38 -11.71
N ASP A 43 13.20 6.07 -12.22
CA ASP A 43 14.46 5.45 -12.69
C ASP A 43 14.22 4.26 -13.65
N ASP A 44 13.40 4.43 -14.69
CA ASP A 44 12.96 3.35 -15.59
C ASP A 44 12.31 2.15 -14.85
N ASN A 45 11.44 2.46 -13.89
CA ASN A 45 10.78 1.49 -13.00
C ASN A 45 11.74 0.63 -12.16
N LYS A 46 12.98 1.10 -11.93
CA LYS A 46 13.93 0.48 -10.97
C LYS A 46 13.76 1.04 -9.55
N LEU A 47 12.97 2.09 -9.40
CA LEU A 47 12.50 2.61 -8.12
C LEU A 47 10.98 2.78 -8.18
N VAL A 48 10.29 2.39 -7.12
CA VAL A 48 8.87 2.70 -6.94
C VAL A 48 8.70 3.51 -5.67
N LYS A 49 8.15 4.72 -5.81
CA LYS A 49 7.75 5.56 -4.68
C LYS A 49 6.33 5.21 -4.27
N PHE A 50 6.20 4.65 -3.07
CA PHE A 50 4.93 4.48 -2.39
C PHE A 50 4.64 5.74 -1.59
N ARG A 51 3.42 6.27 -1.72
CA ARG A 51 2.91 7.35 -0.87
C ARG A 51 1.48 7.02 -0.45
N LEU A 52 1.20 7.10 0.84
CA LEU A 52 -0.13 6.94 1.41
C LEU A 52 -0.54 8.24 2.11
N ARG A 53 -1.61 8.84 1.60
CA ARG A 53 -2.26 10.00 2.19
C ARG A 53 -3.60 9.59 2.78
N ARG A 54 -3.89 10.01 4.01
CA ARG A 54 -5.17 9.79 4.71
C ARG A 54 -5.83 11.12 5.01
N TYR A 55 -7.15 11.13 5.01
CA TYR A 55 -7.97 12.34 5.14
C TYR A 55 -9.10 12.09 6.13
N ASP A 56 -9.64 13.17 6.70
CA ASP A 56 -10.84 13.10 7.54
C ASP A 56 -12.12 13.08 6.69
N ASN A 57 -12.09 13.64 5.47
CA ASN A 57 -13.23 13.73 4.54
C ASN A 57 -12.90 13.06 3.19
N PRO A 58 -13.85 12.29 2.59
CA PRO A 58 -13.68 11.68 1.27
C PRO A 58 -13.68 12.63 0.06
N ASP A 59 -13.91 13.93 0.24
CA ASP A 59 -13.80 14.91 -0.87
C ASP A 59 -12.35 15.26 -1.26
N TYR A 60 -11.38 14.84 -0.44
CA TYR A 60 -9.94 15.04 -0.62
C TYR A 60 -9.54 16.52 -0.84
N GLN A 61 -10.35 17.48 -0.41
CA GLN A 61 -10.08 18.91 -0.60
C GLN A 61 -9.16 19.49 0.47
N ASP A 62 -9.29 18.99 1.70
CA ASP A 62 -8.45 19.39 2.82
C ASP A 62 -7.07 18.70 2.75
N PRO A 63 -6.03 19.29 3.39
CA PRO A 63 -4.75 18.62 3.56
C PRO A 63 -4.89 17.25 4.23
N PRO A 64 -4.06 16.26 3.86
CA PRO A 64 -4.10 14.95 4.48
C PRO A 64 -3.73 15.04 5.96
N THR A 65 -4.45 14.32 6.81
CA THR A 65 -4.13 14.19 8.24
C THR A 65 -2.91 13.31 8.48
N GLN A 66 -2.57 12.44 7.53
CA GLN A 66 -1.33 11.67 7.51
C GLN A 66 -0.79 11.56 6.08
N ASP A 67 0.50 11.74 5.92
CA ASP A 67 1.21 11.59 4.64
C ASP A 67 2.50 10.82 4.88
N TYR A 68 2.53 9.57 4.43
CA TYR A 68 3.66 8.66 4.60
C TYR A 68 4.18 8.24 3.24
N SER A 69 5.51 8.23 3.08
CA SER A 69 6.16 7.78 1.85
C SER A 69 7.30 6.81 2.11
N GLN A 70 7.51 5.88 1.18
CA GLN A 70 8.60 4.93 1.19
C GLN A 70 9.04 4.61 -0.25
N ASP A 71 10.35 4.49 -0.46
CA ASP A 71 10.90 4.08 -1.73
C ASP A 71 11.25 2.58 -1.71
N TYR A 72 10.89 1.89 -2.79
CA TYR A 72 11.23 0.50 -3.05
C TYR A 72 12.20 0.42 -4.22
N ARG A 73 13.38 -0.16 -4.00
CA ARG A 73 14.29 -0.63 -5.06
C ARG A 73 14.35 -2.16 -5.12
N SER A 74 13.73 -2.82 -4.16
CA SER A 74 13.58 -4.27 -4.05
C SER A 74 12.37 -4.58 -3.17
N LEU A 75 11.94 -5.83 -3.19
CA LEU A 75 10.81 -6.32 -2.38
C LEU A 75 11.32 -7.13 -1.19
N GLY A 76 10.60 -7.11 -0.08
CA GLY A 76 10.88 -8.00 1.05
C GLY A 76 10.64 -9.48 0.69
N ARG A 77 11.21 -10.41 1.46
CA ARG A 77 10.95 -11.86 1.28
C ARG A 77 9.52 -12.27 1.68
N GLN A 78 8.86 -11.43 2.48
CA GLN A 78 7.52 -11.63 3.03
C GLN A 78 6.38 -11.22 2.09
N ILE A 79 6.67 -10.85 0.84
CA ILE A 79 5.65 -10.46 -0.15
C ILE A 79 5.86 -11.19 -1.47
N ILE A 80 4.78 -11.74 -2.01
CA ILE A 80 4.76 -12.49 -3.27
C ILE A 80 3.70 -11.89 -4.18
N PHE A 81 4.06 -11.59 -5.43
CA PHE A 81 3.18 -11.07 -6.48
C PHE A 81 2.96 -12.12 -7.57
N PHE A 82 1.70 -12.27 -7.98
CA PHE A 82 1.26 -13.13 -9.05
C PHE A 82 1.26 -12.42 -10.40
N GLY A 83 1.15 -13.18 -11.50
CA GLY A 83 1.16 -12.66 -12.87
C GLY A 83 0.10 -11.60 -13.19
N THR A 84 -0.92 -11.42 -12.35
CA THR A 84 -1.95 -10.38 -12.52
C THR A 84 -1.64 -9.08 -11.79
N GLY A 85 -0.61 -9.06 -10.94
CA GLY A 85 -0.34 -7.98 -9.98
C GLY A 85 -0.97 -8.21 -8.61
N ALA A 86 -1.88 -9.19 -8.47
CA ALA A 86 -2.35 -9.63 -7.15
C ALA A 86 -1.17 -10.06 -6.27
N PHE A 87 -1.29 -9.91 -4.96
CA PHE A 87 -0.21 -10.25 -4.04
C PHE A 87 -0.71 -10.74 -2.69
N SER A 88 0.18 -11.44 -1.97
CA SER A 88 0.03 -11.73 -0.55
C SER A 88 1.24 -11.21 0.19
N LYS A 89 1.00 -10.53 1.31
CA LYS A 89 2.03 -9.98 2.20
C LYS A 89 1.79 -10.53 3.60
N GLU A 90 2.77 -11.22 4.14
CA GLU A 90 2.74 -11.61 5.55
C GLU A 90 2.98 -10.38 6.42
N ALA A 91 2.16 -10.22 7.47
CA ALA A 91 2.41 -9.23 8.50
C ALA A 91 3.61 -9.69 9.33
N MET A 92 4.67 -8.87 9.39
CA MET A 92 5.71 -9.09 10.41
C MET A 92 5.04 -8.99 11.79
N ALA A 93 5.11 -10.08 12.56
CA ALA A 93 4.81 -10.00 13.98
C ALA A 93 5.76 -8.98 14.62
N VAL A 94 5.23 -7.85 15.09
CA VAL A 94 5.94 -7.06 16.09
C VAL A 94 5.94 -7.91 17.35
N GLY A 95 7.10 -8.47 17.69
CA GLY A 95 7.29 -9.12 18.99
C GLY A 95 6.88 -8.13 20.07
N SER A 96 5.92 -8.49 20.90
CA SER A 96 5.55 -7.72 22.08
C SER A 96 6.79 -7.59 22.96
N LEU A 97 7.34 -6.38 23.07
CA LEU A 97 8.26 -6.04 24.15
C LEU A 97 7.43 -6.13 25.44
N GLN A 98 7.73 -7.13 26.25
CA GLN A 98 7.35 -7.17 27.67
C GLN A 98 8.31 -6.30 28.47
#